data_AF-A0A1T1AP37-F1
#
_entry.id   AF-A0A1T1AP37-F1
#
_cell.length_a   1.000
_cell.length_b   1.000
_cell.length_c   1.000
_cell.angle_alpha   90.00
_cell.angle_beta   90.00
_cell.angle_gamma   90.00
#
_symmetry.space_group_name_H-M   'P 1'
#
loop_
_entity.id
_entity.type
_entity.pdbx_description
1 polymer ?
#
loop_
_entity_poly.entity_id
_entity_poly.type
_entity_poly.pdbx_seq_one_letter_code
_entity_poly.pdbx_strand_id
1 'polypeptide(L)' 'MSVSTLQRLFKAAYGMSVMAFQRSERLNAARALLMEGRLTVGEAGYRAGYSTVSNFSSAFQRNFGYPPSACMRR' A
#
# COMPACT_ATOMS: atom_id res chain seq x y z
N MET A 1 -26.93 5.78 5.73
CA MET A 1 -25.82 6.63 5.23
C MET A 1 -25.44 6.17 3.84
N SER A 2 -25.39 7.05 2.85
CA SER A 2 -24.99 6.67 1.48
C SER A 2 -23.47 6.62 1.34
N VAL A 3 -22.98 5.84 0.37
CA VAL A 3 -21.53 5.70 0.05
C VAL A 3 -20.90 7.07 -0.23
N SER A 4 -21.62 7.95 -0.92
CA SER A 4 -21.16 9.31 -1.27
C SER A 4 -20.97 10.20 -0.03
N THR A 5 -21.87 10.10 0.94
CA THR A 5 -21.75 10.84 2.21
C THR A 5 -20.55 10.36 3.02
N LEU A 6 -20.32 9.04 3.08
CA LEU A 6 -19.16 8.47 3.76
C LEU A 6 -17.84 8.91 3.11
N GLN A 7 -17.75 8.88 1.78
CA GLN A 7 -16.54 9.32 1.07
C GLN A 7 -16.23 10.80 1.29
N ARG A 8 -17.26 11.66 1.29
CA ARG A 8 -17.09 13.10 1.53
C ARG A 8 -16.64 13.38 2.97
N LEU A 9 -17.26 12.73 3.96
CA LEU A 9 -16.87 12.87 5.36
C LEU A 9 -15.46 12.33 5.62
N PHE A 10 -15.11 11.19 5.02
CA PHE A 10 -13.77 10.62 5.14
C PHE A 10 -12.70 11.54 4.52
N LYS A 11 -12.97 12.08 3.33
CA LYS A 11 -12.06 13.07 2.71
C LYS A 11 -11.94 14.34 3.54
N ALA A 12 -13.02 14.80 4.16
CA ALA A 12 -13.00 15.96 5.05
C ALA A 12 -12.18 15.71 6.32
N ALA A 13 -12.23 14.49 6.88
CA ALA A 13 -11.49 14.13 8.09
C ALA A 13 -10.01 13.78 7.84
N TYR A 14 -9.70 13.05 6.75
CA TYR A 14 -8.38 12.49 6.47
C TYR A 14 -7.64 13.17 5.30
N GLY A 15 -8.26 14.12 4.61
CA GLY A 15 -7.70 14.81 3.45
C GLY A 15 -7.58 13.96 2.18
N MET A 16 -7.88 12.66 2.25
CA MET A 16 -7.74 11.70 1.15
C MET A 16 -8.97 10.81 0.99
N SER A 17 -9.11 10.15 -0.16
CA SER A 17 -10.21 9.22 -0.37
C SER A 17 -9.99 7.92 0.41
N VAL A 18 -11.09 7.24 0.76
CA VAL A 18 -11.07 5.91 1.40
C VAL A 18 -10.20 4.93 0.60
N MET A 19 -10.28 4.97 -0.74
CA MET A 19 -9.47 4.12 -1.62
C MET A 19 -7.99 4.46 -1.59
N ALA A 20 -7.62 5.73 -1.43
CA ALA A 20 -6.22 6.12 -1.26
C ALA A 20 -5.68 5.61 0.08
N PHE A 21 -6.46 5.80 1.15
CA PHE A 21 -6.12 5.32 2.49
C PHE A 21 -6.00 3.79 2.56
N GLN A 22 -6.93 3.07 1.94
CA GLN A 22 -6.85 1.61 1.88
C GLN A 22 -5.61 1.13 1.11
N ARG A 23 -5.22 1.83 0.04
CA ARG A 23 -3.99 1.51 -0.71
C ARG A 23 -2.74 1.75 0.13
N SER A 24 -2.66 2.88 0.86
CA SER A 24 -1.51 3.15 1.74
C SER A 24 -1.40 2.12 2.86
N GLU A 25 -2.52 1.71 3.46
CA GLU A 25 -2.54 0.67 4.50
C GLU A 25 -2.07 -0.70 3.98
N ARG A 26 -2.51 -1.10 2.78
CA ARG A 26 -2.02 -2.34 2.15
C ARG A 26 -0.53 -2.30 1.84
N LEU A 27 -0.02 -1.14 1.39
CA LEU A 27 1.40 -0.93 1.15
C LEU A 27 2.21 -0.95 2.46
N ASN A 28 1.68 -0.39 3.55
CA ASN A 28 2.29 -0.45 4.89
C ASN A 28 2.39 -1.90 5.40
N ALA A 29 1.31 -2.68 5.28
CA ALA A 29 1.33 -4.09 5.67
C ALA A 29 2.35 -4.90 4.86
N ALA A 30 2.43 -4.68 3.54
CA ALA A 30 3.43 -5.31 2.69
C ALA A 30 4.86 -4.91 3.09
N ARG A 31 5.09 -3.63 3.39
CA ARG A 31 6.38 -3.14 3.89
C ARG A 31 6.81 -3.83 5.19
N ALA A 32 5.91 -3.97 6.16
CA ALA A 32 6.20 -4.65 7.42
C ALA A 32 6.65 -6.10 7.17
N LEU A 33 5.94 -6.83 6.31
CA LEU A 33 6.27 -8.21 5.96
C LEU A 33 7.62 -8.35 5.24
N LEU A 34 7.97 -7.37 4.39
CA LEU A 34 9.28 -7.29 3.72
C LEU A 34 10.42 -7.02 4.72
N MET A 35 10.20 -6.13 5.69
CA MET A 35 11.17 -5.81 6.74
C MET A 35 11.38 -6.97 7.72
N GLU A 36 10.33 -7.75 7.98
CA GLU A 36 10.42 -8.99 8.76
C GLU A 36 11.17 -10.11 8.03
N GLY A 37 11.45 -9.96 6.72
CA GLY A 37 12.10 -10.98 5.90
C GLY A 37 11.21 -12.20 5.63
N ARG A 38 9.90 -12.07 5.81
CA ARG A 38 8.94 -13.18 5.70
C ARG A 38 8.41 -13.41 4.31
N LEU A 39 8.51 -12.41 3.43
CA LEU A 39 7.98 -12.46 2.08
C LEU A 39 8.98 -11.87 1.08
N THR A 40 8.93 -12.39 -0.14
CA THR A 40 9.56 -11.78 -1.31
C THR A 40 8.76 -10.56 -1.79
N VAL A 41 9.37 -9.71 -2.63
CA VAL A 41 8.69 -8.55 -3.24
C VAL A 41 7.43 -8.98 -4.01
N GLY A 42 7.49 -10.13 -4.68
CA GLY A 42 6.36 -10.66 -5.43
C GLY A 42 5.18 -11.06 -4.54
N GLU A 43 5.45 -11.81 -3.46
CA GLU A 43 4.41 -12.22 -2.52
C GLU A 43 3.83 -11.03 -1.75
N ALA A 44 4.67 -10.07 -1.36
CA ALA A 44 4.22 -8.84 -0.72
C ALA A 44 3.31 -8.02 -1.65
N GLY A 45 3.66 -7.93 -2.94
CA GLY A 45 2.83 -7.26 -3.94
C GLY A 45 1.49 -7.96 -4.17
N TYR A 46 1.49 -9.29 -4.25
CA TYR A 46 0.27 -10.09 -4.37
C TYR A 46 -0.65 -9.89 -3.15
N ARG A 47 -0.11 -9.94 -1.92
CA ARG A 47 -0.89 -9.70 -0.69
C ARG A 47 -1.41 -8.27 -0.56
N ALA A 48 -0.68 -7.29 -1.08
CA ALA A 48 -1.15 -5.90 -1.18
C ALA A 48 -2.25 -5.70 -2.24
N GLY A 49 -2.60 -6.75 -3.00
CA GLY A 49 -3.67 -6.73 -4.00
C GLY A 49 -3.24 -6.21 -5.37
N TYR A 50 -1.95 -6.29 -5.69
CA TYR A 50 -1.43 -5.93 -7.01
C TYR A 50 -1.30 -7.18 -7.89
N SER A 51 -1.74 -7.05 -9.15
CA SER A 51 -1.66 -8.14 -10.13
C SER A 51 -0.24 -8.41 -10.63
N THR A 52 0.64 -7.41 -10.57
CA THR A 52 2.02 -7.52 -11.04
C THR A 52 2.98 -6.86 -10.06
N VAL A 53 4.19 -7.43 -9.97
CA VAL A 53 5.26 -6.92 -9.11
C VAL A 53 5.67 -5.51 -9.54
N SER A 54 5.69 -5.20 -10.84
CA SER A 54 6.03 -3.87 -11.34
C SER A 54 5.04 -2.79 -10.90
N ASN A 55 3.73 -3.09 -10.90
CA ASN A 55 2.71 -2.16 -10.40
C ASN A 55 2.86 -1.94 -8.89
N PHE A 56 3.12 -3.01 -8.14
CA PHE A 56 3.41 -2.91 -6.71
C PHE A 56 4.65 -2.07 -6.45
N SER A 57 5.78 -2.36 -7.09
CA SER A 57 7.04 -1.62 -6.91
C SER A 57 6.88 -0.13 -7.25
N SER A 58 6.16 0.19 -8.33
CA SER A 58 5.88 1.58 -8.72
C SER A 58 5.01 2.29 -7.70
N ALA A 59 3.95 1.64 -7.20
CA ALA A 59 3.08 2.22 -6.19
C ALA A 59 3.78 2.36 -4.83
N PHE A 60 4.59 1.37 -4.46
CA PHE A 60 5.40 1.37 -3.26
C PHE A 60 6.41 2.51 -3.28
N GLN A 61 7.16 2.68 -4.38
CA GLN A 61 8.11 3.77 -4.54
C GLN A 61 7.44 5.14 -4.50
N ARG A 62 6.26 5.29 -5.10
CA ARG A 62 5.47 6.53 -5.00
C ARG A 62 5.02 6.84 -3.57
N ASN A 63 4.71 5.82 -2.77
CA ASN A 63 4.21 5.98 -1.41
C ASN A 63 5.34 6.19 -0.38
N PHE A 64 6.49 5.55 -0.56
CA PHE A 64 7.58 5.54 0.43
C PHE A 64 8.87 6.26 -0.03
N GLY A 65 9.00 6.59 -1.31
CA GLY A 65 10.16 7.26 -1.88
C GLY A 65 11.32 6.33 -2.28
N TYR A 66 11.23 5.03 -2.01
CA TYR A 66 12.27 4.04 -2.31
C TYR A 66 11.65 2.70 -2.78
N PRO A 67 12.39 1.85 -3.50
CA PRO A 67 11.88 0.56 -3.97
C PRO A 67 11.71 -0.45 -2.82
N PRO A 68 10.78 -1.41 -2.92
CA PRO A 68 10.53 -2.41 -1.87
C PRO A 68 11.75 -3.27 -1.52
N SER A 69 12.67 -3.47 -2.47
CA SER A 69 13.94 -4.17 -2.25
C SER A 69 14.86 -3.46 -1.24
N ALA A 70 14.75 -2.14 -1.07
CA ALA A 70 15.55 -1.38 -0.11
C ALA A 70 15.14 -1.66 1.35
N CYS A 71 13.93 -2.18 1.59
CA CYS A 71 13.45 -2.57 2.92
C CYS A 71 13.64 -4.05 3.23
N MET A 72 14.10 -4.85 2.27
CA MET A 72 14.35 -6.26 2.54
C MET A 72 15.55 -6.40 3.46
N ARG A 73 15.36 -7.09 4.57
CA ARG A 73 16.46 -7.48 5.45
C ARG A 73 17.27 -8.57 4.73
N ARG A 74 18.55 -8.29 4.48
CA ARG A 74 19.52 -9.28 3.97
C ARG A 74 19.91 -10.27 5.06
#